data_AF-H3DRA4-F1
#
_entry.id   AF-H3DRA4-F1
#
_cell.length_a   1.000
_cell.length_b   1.000
_cell.length_c   1.000
_cell.angle_alpha   90.00
_cell.angle_beta   90.00
_cell.angle_gamma   90.00
#
_symmetry.space_group_name_H-M   'P 1'
#
loop_
_entity.id
_entity.type
_entity.pdbx_description
1 polymer ?
#
loop_
_entity_poly.entity_id
_entity_poly.type
_entity_poly.pdbx_seq_one_letter_code
_entity_poly.pdbx_strand_id
1 'polypeptide(L)'
;GCQLYPFCGALFGICSMVTLTVVAVDPSLVIRARLASLGLLSRRKALGVLAATWLYSAGWSLPPFFGWSAYVPEGLMTSCSWDYMTFTPSVRSYTMLFFIFVFFTPLFIIVFSHCCIFRAIRHAHGAISKISCEGTRDSAKRLHRMRSEWKMAKIALIVILLFVISWAPYSCTALTAPAG
;
A
#
# COMPACT_ATOMS: atom_id res chain seq x y z
N GLY A 1 19.00 -20.26 -10.50
CA GLY A 1 18.63 -18.94 -11.06
C GLY A 1 17.17 -18.58 -10.85
N CYS A 2 16.26 -19.47 -11.25
CA CYS A 2 14.81 -19.20 -11.33
C CYS A 2 14.10 -18.91 -10.00
N GLN A 3 14.62 -19.35 -8.85
CA GLN A 3 14.02 -19.06 -7.54
C GLN A 3 14.49 -17.72 -6.94
N LEU A 4 15.77 -17.38 -7.14
CA LEU A 4 16.37 -16.17 -6.56
C LEU A 4 15.89 -14.89 -7.27
N TYR A 5 15.68 -14.95 -8.58
CA TYR A 5 15.20 -13.83 -9.38
C TYR A 5 13.83 -13.28 -8.91
N PRO A 6 12.76 -14.08 -8.84
CA PRO A 6 11.45 -13.62 -8.36
C PRO A 6 11.44 -13.34 -6.87
N PHE A 7 12.26 -14.02 -6.07
CA PHE A 7 12.45 -13.69 -4.67
C PHE A 7 13.00 -12.27 -4.47
N CYS A 8 14.11 -11.93 -5.15
CA CYS A 8 14.68 -10.60 -5.10
C CYS A 8 13.70 -9.56 -5.66
N GLY A 9 13.04 -9.86 -6.78
CA GLY A 9 12.01 -9.00 -7.36
C GLY A 9 10.89 -8.67 -6.38
N ALA A 10 10.34 -9.68 -5.70
CA ALA A 10 9.32 -9.49 -4.66
C ALA A 10 9.87 -8.72 -3.46
N LEU A 11 11.04 -9.10 -2.94
CA LEU A 11 11.65 -8.45 -1.76
C LEU A 11 11.88 -6.95 -1.98
N PHE A 12 12.51 -6.57 -3.10
CA PHE A 12 12.78 -5.17 -3.42
C PHE A 12 11.51 -4.41 -3.81
N GLY A 13 10.58 -5.07 -4.51
CA GLY A 13 9.29 -4.49 -4.87
C GLY A 13 8.47 -4.08 -3.65
N ILE A 14 8.29 -5.00 -2.70
CA ILE A 14 7.55 -4.77 -1.44
C ILE A 14 8.26 -3.69 -0.62
N CYS A 15 9.58 -3.79 -0.47
CA CYS A 15 10.37 -2.82 0.29
C CYS A 15 10.23 -1.40 -0.27
N SER A 16 10.27 -1.25 -1.61
CA SER A 16 10.06 0.04 -2.28
C SER A 16 8.65 0.59 -2.04
N MET A 17 7.60 -0.23 -2.22
CA MET A 17 6.21 0.20 -2.00
C MET A 17 5.94 0.63 -0.55
N VAL A 18 6.43 -0.13 0.43
CA VAL A 18 6.27 0.19 1.85
C VAL A 18 7.10 1.43 2.22
N THR A 19 8.30 1.57 1.67
CA THR A 19 9.12 2.78 1.86
C THR A 19 8.44 4.03 1.29
N LEU A 20 7.88 3.95 0.08
CA LEU A 20 7.10 5.03 -0.52
C LEU A 20 5.87 5.39 0.34
N THR A 21 5.24 4.39 0.96
CA THR A 21 4.12 4.60 1.88
C THR A 21 4.57 5.35 3.13
N VAL A 22 5.68 4.94 3.76
CA VAL A 22 6.27 5.62 4.92
C VAL A 22 6.62 7.07 4.57
N VAL A 23 7.25 7.29 3.40
CA VAL A 23 7.59 8.63 2.92
C VAL A 23 6.32 9.44 2.61
N ALA A 24 5.26 8.86 2.09
CA ALA A 24 3.98 9.54 1.86
C ALA A 24 3.28 9.94 3.18
N VAL A 25 3.50 9.18 4.26
CA VAL A 25 2.96 9.48 5.58
C VAL A 25 3.73 10.61 6.26
N ASP A 26 5.03 10.76 6.01
CA ASP A 26 5.93 11.70 6.70
C ASP A 26 5.45 13.18 6.64
N PRO A 27 4.94 13.71 5.51
CA PRO A 27 4.37 15.07 5.46
C PRO A 27 2.98 15.20 6.10
N SER A 28 2.22 14.11 6.12
CA SER A 28 0.81 14.12 6.54
C SER A 28 0.68 14.27 8.06
N LEU A 29 1.54 13.60 8.82
CA LEU A 29 1.63 13.78 10.27
C LEU A 29 2.40 15.05 10.61
N VAL A 30 3.48 15.39 9.89
CA VAL A 30 4.28 16.57 10.18
C VAL A 30 3.51 17.88 9.98
N ILE A 31 2.59 18.00 9.01
CA ILE A 31 1.76 19.23 8.90
C ILE A 31 0.73 19.34 10.04
N ARG A 32 0.28 18.22 10.63
CA ARG A 32 -0.65 18.21 11.78
C ARG A 32 0.05 18.25 13.14
N ALA A 33 1.26 17.73 13.23
CA ALA A 33 2.07 17.64 14.44
C ALA A 33 3.06 18.82 14.58
N ARG A 34 3.31 19.60 13.51
CA ARG A 34 4.19 20.78 13.53
C ARG A 34 3.78 21.86 14.54
N LEU A 35 2.53 21.85 15.05
CA LEU A 35 2.07 22.84 16.02
C LEU A 35 2.05 22.33 17.48
N ALA A 36 2.24 21.05 17.76
CA ALA A 36 2.15 20.52 19.13
C ALA A 36 3.27 19.55 19.54
N SER A 37 4.06 18.99 18.62
CA SER A 37 5.18 18.11 19.00
C SER A 37 6.42 18.35 18.14
N LEU A 38 7.10 19.45 18.43
CA LEU A 38 8.54 19.54 18.28
C LEU A 38 9.19 18.27 18.87
N GLY A 39 9.94 17.50 18.06
CA GLY A 39 11.00 16.61 18.55
C GLY A 39 10.89 15.11 18.19
N LEU A 40 11.97 14.57 17.60
CA LEU A 40 12.34 13.15 17.52
C LEU A 40 11.70 12.26 16.42
N LEU A 41 12.00 12.55 15.16
CA LEU A 41 12.50 11.49 14.26
C LEU A 41 13.93 11.12 14.73
N SER A 42 14.02 10.41 15.85
CA SER A 42 15.30 9.86 16.30
C SER A 42 15.79 8.87 15.23
N ARG A 43 17.09 8.88 14.91
CA ARG A 43 17.73 7.92 14.00
C ARG A 43 17.35 6.47 14.32
N ARG A 44 17.07 6.17 15.60
CA ARG A 44 16.55 4.87 16.08
C ARG A 44 15.15 4.53 15.56
N LYS A 45 14.24 5.50 15.44
CA LYS A 45 12.89 5.29 14.87
C LYS A 45 12.96 5.06 13.36
N ALA A 46 13.79 5.82 12.65
CA ALA A 46 14.00 5.62 11.22
C ALA A 46 14.60 4.23 10.92
N LEU A 47 15.62 3.81 11.70
CA LEU A 47 16.18 2.47 11.62
C LEU A 47 15.16 1.38 11.97
N GLY A 48 14.32 1.60 12.98
CA GLY A 48 13.25 0.67 13.35
C GLY A 48 12.21 0.49 12.24
N VAL A 49 11.79 1.58 11.58
CA VAL A 49 10.87 1.53 10.42
C VAL A 49 11.53 0.82 9.25
N LEU A 50 12.80 1.11 8.96
CA LEU A 50 13.54 0.43 7.90
C LEU A 50 13.61 -1.09 8.18
N ALA A 51 14.00 -1.48 9.39
CA ALA A 51 14.06 -2.88 9.80
C ALA A 51 12.68 -3.57 9.70
N ALA A 52 11.62 -2.90 10.13
CA ALA A 52 10.25 -3.40 9.99
C ALA A 52 9.86 -3.60 8.51
N THR A 53 10.19 -2.66 7.62
CA THR A 53 9.95 -2.79 6.18
C THR A 53 10.68 -3.97 5.57
N TRP A 54 11.93 -4.19 5.94
CA TRP A 54 12.72 -5.33 5.48
C TRP A 54 12.16 -6.66 5.99
N LEU A 55 11.83 -6.74 7.28
CA LEU A 55 11.20 -7.92 7.89
C LEU A 55 9.83 -8.22 7.26
N TYR A 56 9.03 -7.20 7.00
CA TYR A 56 7.74 -7.33 6.32
C TYR A 56 7.92 -7.88 4.91
N SER A 57 8.84 -7.31 4.14
CA SER A 57 9.15 -7.76 2.78
C SER A 57 9.65 -9.21 2.78
N ALA A 58 10.54 -9.57 3.71
CA ALA A 58 11.01 -10.94 3.86
C ALA A 58 9.88 -11.90 4.26
N GLY A 59 9.00 -11.50 5.18
CA GLY A 59 7.86 -12.32 5.63
C GLY A 59 6.89 -12.69 4.51
N TRP A 60 6.77 -11.87 3.48
CA TRP A 60 5.95 -12.15 2.30
C TRP A 60 6.73 -12.77 1.13
N SER A 61 8.05 -12.59 1.04
CA SER A 61 8.86 -13.21 -0.03
C SER A 61 9.40 -14.60 0.32
N LEU A 62 9.48 -14.96 1.60
CA LEU A 62 9.99 -16.26 2.07
C LEU A 62 8.99 -17.44 1.98
N PRO A 63 7.67 -17.27 2.14
CA PRO A 63 6.72 -18.39 2.11
C PRO A 63 6.80 -19.35 0.92
N PRO A 64 7.13 -18.91 -0.31
CA PRO A 64 7.32 -19.83 -1.44
C PRO A 64 8.54 -20.76 -1.31
N PHE A 65 9.49 -20.48 -0.40
CA PHE A 65 10.58 -21.41 -0.08
C PHE A 65 10.17 -22.49 0.93
N PHE A 66 9.14 -22.22 1.74
CA PHE A 66 8.65 -23.14 2.78
C PHE A 66 7.48 -24.02 2.31
N GLY A 67 7.16 -24.01 1.02
CA GLY A 67 6.13 -24.85 0.42
C GLY A 67 4.70 -24.30 0.49
N TRP A 68 4.51 -23.05 0.94
CA TRP A 68 3.18 -22.42 0.92
C TRP A 68 2.77 -22.03 -0.52
N SER A 69 3.77 -21.72 -1.35
CA SER A 69 3.73 -21.54 -2.80
C SER A 69 5.06 -22.05 -3.39
N ALA A 70 5.28 -21.95 -4.69
CA ALA A 70 6.53 -22.33 -5.36
C ALA A 70 6.96 -21.24 -6.36
N TYR A 71 8.27 -21.06 -6.58
CA TYR A 71 8.75 -20.22 -7.68
C TYR A 71 8.89 -21.07 -8.94
N VAL A 72 8.12 -20.74 -9.97
CA VAL A 72 7.97 -21.53 -11.20
C VAL A 72 8.25 -20.64 -12.42
N PRO A 73 8.89 -21.17 -13.48
CA PRO A 73 9.05 -20.45 -14.74
C PRO A 73 7.69 -20.10 -15.37
N GLU A 74 7.55 -18.85 -15.81
CA GLU A 74 6.36 -18.28 -16.42
C GLU A 74 6.40 -18.39 -17.95
N GLY A 75 5.29 -18.79 -18.58
CA GLY A 75 5.07 -18.67 -20.02
C GLY A 75 6.14 -19.35 -20.89
N LEU A 76 6.92 -18.54 -21.63
CA LEU A 76 7.97 -19.01 -22.56
C LEU A 76 9.23 -19.54 -21.85
N MET A 77 9.21 -19.78 -20.53
CA MET A 77 10.35 -20.21 -19.72
C MET A 77 11.54 -19.23 -19.70
N THR A 78 11.33 -17.99 -20.12
CA THR A 78 12.36 -16.93 -20.14
C THR A 78 12.34 -16.07 -18.88
N SER A 79 11.31 -16.19 -18.04
CA SER A 79 11.14 -15.44 -16.79
C SER A 79 10.59 -16.36 -15.72
N CYS A 80 10.83 -16.03 -14.44
CA CYS A 80 10.35 -16.80 -13.30
C CYS A 80 9.55 -15.91 -12.38
N SER A 81 8.44 -16.42 -11.85
CA SER A 81 7.58 -15.75 -10.87
C SER A 81 7.16 -16.72 -9.77
N TRP A 82 6.40 -16.23 -8.79
CA TRP A 82 5.70 -17.13 -7.87
C TRP A 82 4.56 -17.81 -8.62
N ASP A 83 4.27 -19.06 -8.26
CA ASP A 83 3.17 -19.84 -8.80
C ASP A 83 1.86 -19.15 -8.39
N TYR A 84 1.16 -18.58 -9.37
CA TYR A 84 -0.19 -18.05 -9.24
C TYR A 84 -1.19 -18.76 -10.15
N MET A 85 -0.74 -19.72 -10.97
CA MET A 85 -1.57 -20.44 -11.94
C MET A 85 -2.09 -21.77 -11.38
N THR A 86 -1.39 -22.37 -10.43
CA THR A 86 -1.82 -23.64 -9.83
C THR A 86 -3.08 -23.45 -8.98
N PHE A 87 -4.12 -24.23 -9.29
CA PHE A 87 -5.43 -24.19 -8.61
C PHE A 87 -5.47 -24.95 -7.27
N THR A 88 -4.37 -24.97 -6.51
CA THR A 88 -4.38 -25.54 -5.16
C THR A 88 -4.86 -24.51 -4.14
N PRO A 89 -5.65 -24.89 -3.12
CA PRO A 89 -6.09 -23.98 -2.07
C PRO A 89 -4.93 -23.23 -1.39
N SER A 90 -3.79 -23.91 -1.18
CA SER A 90 -2.58 -23.33 -0.59
C SER A 90 -2.03 -22.15 -1.41
N VAL A 91 -1.78 -22.37 -2.71
CA VAL A 91 -1.24 -21.37 -3.62
C VAL A 91 -2.20 -20.19 -3.77
N ARG A 92 -3.50 -20.46 -3.84
CA ARG A 92 -4.55 -19.45 -3.94
C ARG A 92 -4.63 -18.59 -2.67
N SER A 93 -4.66 -19.21 -1.50
CA SER A 93 -4.68 -18.49 -0.21
C SER A 93 -3.45 -17.60 -0.05
N TYR A 94 -2.27 -18.12 -0.39
CA TYR A 94 -1.04 -17.33 -0.36
C TYR A 94 -1.12 -16.13 -1.33
N THR A 95 -1.57 -16.35 -2.57
CA THR A 95 -1.68 -15.27 -3.56
C THR A 95 -2.67 -14.21 -3.10
N MET A 96 -3.84 -14.60 -2.58
CA MET A 96 -4.84 -13.67 -2.02
C MET A 96 -4.27 -12.86 -0.86
N LEU A 97 -3.62 -13.52 0.10
CA LEU A 97 -3.01 -12.85 1.25
C LEU A 97 -1.89 -11.90 0.83
N PHE A 98 -1.03 -12.34 -0.09
CA PHE A 98 0.03 -11.51 -0.65
C PHE A 98 -0.56 -10.23 -1.23
N PHE A 99 -1.57 -10.30 -2.11
CA PHE A 99 -2.19 -9.11 -2.65
C PHE A 99 -2.88 -8.24 -1.58
N ILE A 100 -3.62 -8.82 -0.64
CA ILE A 100 -4.28 -8.04 0.42
C ILE A 100 -3.25 -7.31 1.29
N PHE A 101 -2.25 -8.01 1.79
CA PHE A 101 -1.30 -7.41 2.72
C PHE A 101 -0.23 -6.56 2.01
N VAL A 102 0.32 -7.02 0.89
CA VAL A 102 1.36 -6.27 0.18
C VAL A 102 0.78 -5.05 -0.55
N PHE A 103 -0.44 -5.14 -1.06
CA PHE A 103 -1.01 -4.10 -1.91
C PHE A 103 -2.09 -3.27 -1.21
N PHE A 104 -3.08 -3.89 -0.55
CA PHE A 104 -4.14 -3.13 0.11
C PHE A 104 -3.66 -2.44 1.39
N THR A 105 -2.77 -3.04 2.18
CA THR A 105 -2.26 -2.37 3.40
C THR A 105 -1.58 -1.04 3.10
N PRO A 106 -0.59 -0.92 2.18
CA PRO A 106 -0.01 0.38 1.86
C PRO A 106 -1.02 1.35 1.25
N LEU A 107 -1.93 0.87 0.39
CA LEU A 107 -3.00 1.72 -0.15
C LEU A 107 -3.92 2.28 0.94
N PHE A 108 -4.33 1.44 1.89
CA PHE A 108 -5.16 1.86 3.01
C PHE A 108 -4.44 2.88 3.90
N ILE A 109 -3.16 2.68 4.18
CA ILE A 109 -2.35 3.63 4.95
C ILE A 109 -2.24 4.98 4.22
N ILE A 110 -2.02 4.96 2.90
CA ILE A 110 -2.02 6.18 2.07
C ILE A 110 -3.38 6.88 2.15
N VAL A 111 -4.48 6.17 1.90
CA VAL A 111 -5.84 6.77 1.95
C VAL A 111 -6.14 7.32 3.35
N PHE A 112 -5.88 6.55 4.40
CA PHE A 112 -6.13 6.94 5.79
C PHE A 112 -5.33 8.19 6.19
N SER A 113 -4.03 8.20 5.88
CA SER A 113 -3.16 9.34 6.18
C SER A 113 -3.65 10.64 5.53
N HIS A 114 -4.14 10.56 4.28
CA HIS A 114 -4.70 11.67 3.50
C HIS A 114 -6.10 12.06 4.01
N CYS A 115 -6.97 11.11 4.35
CA CYS A 115 -8.26 11.39 4.99
C CYS A 115 -8.09 12.13 6.32
N CYS A 116 -7.10 11.74 7.14
CA CYS A 116 -6.75 12.45 8.36
C CYS A 116 -6.23 13.87 8.08
N ILE A 117 -5.50 14.11 6.98
CA ILE A 117 -5.14 15.48 6.53
C ILE A 117 -6.38 16.29 6.28
N PHE A 118 -7.27 15.74 5.46
CA PHE A 118 -8.48 16.43 5.06
C PHE A 118 -9.35 16.79 6.27
N ARG A 119 -9.54 15.86 7.20
CA ARG A 119 -10.31 16.09 8.43
C ARG A 119 -9.68 17.18 9.30
N ALA A 120 -8.37 17.16 9.51
CA ALA A 120 -7.70 18.20 10.31
C ALA A 120 -7.76 19.58 9.65
N ILE A 121 -7.58 19.65 8.33
CA ILE A 121 -7.72 20.89 7.55
C ILE A 121 -9.16 21.43 7.67
N ARG A 122 -10.18 20.57 7.64
CA ARG A 122 -11.58 20.96 7.81
C ARG A 122 -11.89 21.41 9.25
N HIS A 123 -11.31 20.75 10.24
CA HIS A 123 -11.49 21.10 11.66
C HIS A 123 -10.81 22.43 12.02
N ALA A 124 -9.58 22.66 11.53
CA ALA A 124 -8.90 23.94 11.63
C ALA A 124 -9.68 25.05 10.93
N HIS A 125 -10.39 24.75 9.83
CA HIS A 125 -11.25 25.71 9.13
C HIS A 125 -12.46 26.15 9.96
N GLY A 126 -13.10 25.23 10.71
CA GLY A 126 -14.20 25.57 11.61
C GLY A 126 -13.78 26.49 12.77
N ALA A 127 -12.51 26.41 13.17
CA ALA A 127 -11.92 27.30 14.16
C ALA A 127 -11.46 28.65 13.57
N ILE A 128 -10.86 28.65 12.37
CA ILE A 128 -10.29 29.84 11.72
C ILE A 128 -11.34 30.68 10.97
N SER A 129 -12.43 30.08 10.48
CA SER A 129 -13.57 30.78 9.87
C SER A 129 -14.27 31.74 10.83
N LYS A 130 -13.98 31.66 12.14
CA LYS A 130 -14.44 32.64 13.12
C LYS A 130 -13.51 33.85 13.27
N ILE A 131 -12.31 33.87 12.64
CA ILE A 131 -11.25 34.82 13.00
C ILE A 131 -10.70 35.70 11.86
N SER A 132 -10.68 35.36 10.56
CA SER A 132 -10.17 36.36 9.59
C SER A 132 -10.66 36.28 8.14
N CYS A 133 -10.87 37.49 7.60
CA CYS A 133 -11.27 37.85 6.24
C CYS A 133 -10.06 37.98 5.27
N GLU A 134 -8.93 37.32 5.55
CA GLU A 134 -7.72 37.38 4.72
C GLU A 134 -7.43 36.03 4.04
N GLY A 135 -7.32 36.02 2.70
CA GLY A 135 -6.45 35.04 2.04
C GLY A 135 -6.94 34.34 0.77
N THR A 136 -7.17 35.09 -0.34
CA THR A 136 -7.40 34.51 -1.68
C THR A 136 -6.24 33.58 -2.14
N ARG A 137 -5.01 33.81 -1.69
CA ARG A 137 -3.82 32.96 -1.96
C ARG A 137 -3.85 31.61 -1.23
N ASP A 138 -4.43 31.54 -0.03
CA ASP A 138 -4.54 30.30 0.74
C ASP A 138 -5.63 29.40 0.17
N SER A 139 -6.75 29.96 -0.29
CA SER A 139 -7.80 29.22 -0.99
C SER A 139 -7.31 28.54 -2.29
N ALA A 140 -6.44 29.20 -3.07
CA ALA A 140 -5.88 28.63 -4.30
C ALA A 140 -4.94 27.45 -4.05
N LYS A 141 -4.02 27.56 -3.08
CA LYS A 141 -3.14 26.45 -2.66
C LYS A 141 -3.94 25.27 -2.09
N ARG A 142 -5.05 25.56 -1.41
CA ARG A 142 -5.94 24.57 -0.78
C ARG A 142 -6.77 23.80 -1.80
N LEU A 143 -7.31 24.47 -2.82
CA LEU A 143 -7.99 23.82 -3.94
C LEU A 143 -7.04 22.91 -4.72
N HIS A 144 -5.80 23.37 -4.95
CA HIS A 144 -4.77 22.56 -5.59
C HIS A 144 -4.41 21.31 -4.77
N ARG A 145 -4.32 21.44 -3.44
CA ARG A 145 -4.11 20.32 -2.53
C ARG A 145 -5.29 19.35 -2.54
N MET A 146 -6.53 19.83 -2.37
CA MET A 146 -7.74 19.00 -2.46
C MET A 146 -7.83 18.22 -3.77
N ARG A 147 -7.45 18.85 -4.89
CA ARG A 147 -7.44 18.21 -6.22
C ARG A 147 -6.37 17.11 -6.33
N SER A 148 -5.19 17.32 -5.75
CA SER A 148 -4.13 16.30 -5.69
C SER A 148 -4.56 15.11 -4.82
N GLU A 149 -5.17 15.37 -3.67
CA GLU A 149 -5.65 14.34 -2.74
C GLU A 149 -6.78 13.50 -3.38
N TRP A 150 -7.72 14.16 -4.06
CA TRP A 150 -8.78 13.48 -4.82
C TRP A 150 -8.21 12.64 -5.98
N LYS A 151 -7.14 13.13 -6.63
CA LYS A 151 -6.47 12.37 -7.70
C LYS A 151 -5.85 11.08 -7.15
N MET A 152 -5.20 11.12 -6.00
CA MET A 152 -4.61 9.94 -5.36
C MET A 152 -5.68 8.96 -4.86
N ALA A 153 -6.75 9.46 -4.22
CA ALA A 153 -7.89 8.62 -3.82
C ALA A 153 -8.57 7.97 -5.03
N LYS A 154 -8.71 8.70 -6.14
CA LYS A 154 -9.23 8.16 -7.40
C LYS A 154 -8.34 7.04 -7.95
N ILE A 155 -7.02 7.22 -7.94
CA ILE A 155 -6.07 6.18 -8.37
C ILE A 155 -6.21 4.93 -7.49
N ALA A 156 -6.25 5.09 -6.16
CA ALA A 156 -6.44 3.98 -5.23
C ALA A 156 -7.78 3.25 -5.46
N LEU A 157 -8.87 3.98 -5.68
CA LEU A 157 -10.18 3.40 -5.98
C LEU A 157 -10.16 2.61 -7.30
N ILE A 158 -9.57 3.17 -8.37
CA ILE A 158 -9.43 2.49 -9.66
C ILE A 158 -8.64 1.19 -9.49
N VAL A 159 -7.55 1.25 -8.73
CA VAL A 159 -6.69 0.10 -8.44
C VAL A 159 -7.44 -1.00 -7.66
N ILE A 160 -8.25 -0.64 -6.66
CA ILE A 160 -9.11 -1.57 -5.93
C ILE A 160 -10.17 -2.20 -6.84
N LEU A 161 -10.82 -1.40 -7.69
CA LEU A 161 -11.84 -1.88 -8.63
C LEU A 161 -11.24 -2.84 -9.66
N LEU A 162 -10.08 -2.51 -10.24
CA LEU A 162 -9.36 -3.39 -11.17
C LEU A 162 -8.96 -4.71 -10.52
N PHE A 163 -8.60 -4.68 -9.23
CA PHE A 163 -8.33 -5.90 -8.47
C PHE A 163 -9.58 -6.75 -8.31
N VAL A 164 -10.69 -6.17 -7.83
CA VAL A 164 -11.96 -6.90 -7.67
C VAL A 164 -12.41 -7.49 -8.99
N ILE A 165 -12.29 -6.76 -10.10
CA ILE A 165 -12.65 -7.26 -11.43
C ILE A 165 -11.73 -8.39 -11.89
N SER A 166 -10.41 -8.26 -11.68
CA SER A 166 -9.44 -9.31 -12.05
C SER A 166 -9.62 -10.59 -11.24
N TRP A 167 -10.05 -10.48 -9.98
CA TRP A 167 -10.18 -11.59 -9.03
C TRP A 167 -11.63 -12.09 -8.83
N ALA A 168 -12.63 -11.35 -9.31
CA ALA A 168 -14.02 -11.79 -9.29
C ALA A 168 -14.23 -13.10 -10.07
N PRO A 169 -13.66 -13.30 -11.28
CA PRO A 169 -13.74 -14.59 -11.97
C PRO A 169 -13.14 -15.73 -11.14
N TYR A 170 -12.04 -15.50 -10.43
CA TYR A 170 -11.43 -16.48 -9.53
C TYR A 170 -12.30 -16.77 -8.31
N SER A 171 -12.95 -15.77 -7.73
CA SER A 171 -13.84 -15.94 -6.57
C SER A 171 -15.13 -16.68 -6.97
N CYS A 172 -15.68 -16.34 -8.14
CA CYS A 172 -16.84 -17.04 -8.69
C CYS A 172 -16.53 -18.49 -9.05
N THR A 173 -15.39 -18.77 -9.69
CA THR A 173 -14.96 -20.16 -10.00
C THR A 173 -14.65 -20.98 -8.76
N ALA A 174 -14.19 -20.35 -7.66
CA ALA A 174 -14.00 -21.01 -6.37
C ALA A 174 -15.33 -21.43 -5.73
N LEU A 175 -16.38 -20.64 -5.89
CA LEU A 175 -17.71 -20.91 -5.35
C LEU A 175 -18.49 -21.93 -6.19
N THR A 176 -18.18 -22.04 -7.49
CA THR A 176 -18.84 -22.99 -8.40
C THR A 176 -18.10 -24.31 -8.56
N ALA A 177 -16.96 -24.51 -7.88
CA ALA A 177 -16.30 -25.82 -7.84
C ALA A 177 -17.13 -26.75 -6.93
N PRO A 178 -17.79 -27.80 -7.46
CA PRO A 178 -18.43 -28.79 -6.62
C PRO A 178 -17.34 -29.42 -5.75
N ALA A 179 -17.63 -29.66 -4.47
CA ALA A 179 -16.88 -30.62 -3.69
C ALA A 179 -17.02 -31.99 -4.40
N GLY A 180 -16.05 -32.32 -5.24
CA GLY A 180 -15.96 -33.56 -6.00
C GLY A 180 -14.64 -34.24 -5.68
#